data_AF-A0AAP6RQ57-F1
#
_entry.id   AF-A0AAP6RQ57-F1
#
_cell.length_a   1.000
_cell.length_b   1.000
_cell.length_c   1.000
_cell.angle_alpha   90.00
_cell.angle_beta   90.00
_cell.angle_gamma   90.00
#
_symmetry.space_group_name_H-M   'P 1'
#
loop_
_entity.id
_entity.type
_entity.pdbx_description
1 polymer ?
#
loop_
_entity_poly.entity_id
_entity_poly.type
_entity_poly.pdbx_seq_one_letter_code
_entity_poly.pdbx_strand_id
1 'polypeptide(L)' 'MMIFNVFGRLVGVKRIGDEWRLFRVTLPERKYAPSYDIVLPADLREEEIAGYLGDIYHEAATPQRPDVFRVE' A
#
# COMPACT_ATOMS: atom_id res chain seq x y z
N MET A 1 -10.14 5.71 1.27
CA MET A 1 -8.71 5.33 1.35
C MET A 1 -8.68 3.85 1.08
N MET A 2 -7.84 3.41 0.15
CA MET A 2 -7.69 1.99 -0.14
C MET A 2 -6.73 1.38 0.89
N ILE A 3 -7.00 0.17 1.34
CA ILE A 3 -6.10 -0.56 2.24
C ILE A 3 -5.62 -1.80 1.50
N PHE A 4 -4.32 -2.02 1.48
CA PHE A 4 -3.69 -3.17 0.88
C PHE A 4 -3.00 -3.99 1.97
N ASN A 5 -3.05 -5.30 1.82
CA ASN A 5 -2.11 -6.20 2.45
C ASN A 5 -0.91 -6.32 1.52
N VAL A 6 0.24 -5.83 1.97
CA VAL A 6 1.52 -5.89 1.26
C VAL A 6 2.40 -6.89 2.00
N PHE A 7 2.43 -8.14 1.53
CA PHE A 7 3.22 -9.23 2.12
C PHE A 7 3.01 -9.39 3.66
N GLY A 8 1.78 -9.16 4.13
CA GLY A 8 1.41 -9.24 5.54
C GLY A 8 1.37 -7.92 6.30
N ARG A 9 1.77 -6.81 5.69
CA ARG A 9 1.70 -5.47 6.30
C ARG A 9 0.53 -4.70 5.72
N LEU A 10 -0.20 -3.95 6.55
CA LEU A 10 -1.30 -3.12 6.05
C LEU A 10 -0.80 -1.74 5.64
N VAL A 11 -1.02 -1.40 4.38
CA VAL A 11 -0.65 -0.12 3.78
C VAL A 11 -1.90 0.56 3.24
N GLY A 12 -2.14 1.78 3.68
CA GLY A 12 -3.23 2.63 3.23
C GLY A 12 -2.72 3.52 2.11
N VAL A 13 -3.49 3.63 1.03
CA VAL A 13 -3.21 4.50 -0.11
C VAL A 13 -4.36 5.47 -0.29
N LYS A 14 -4.04 6.76 -0.31
CA LYS A 14 -5.03 7.82 -0.46
C LYS A 14 -4.54 8.86 -1.44
N ARG A 15 -5.41 9.24 -2.39
CA ARG A 15 -5.17 10.39 -3.26
C ARG A 15 -5.33 11.68 -2.46
N ILE A 16 -4.36 12.57 -2.51
CA ILE A 16 -4.39 13.91 -1.91
C ILE A 16 -3.91 14.90 -2.96
N GLY A 17 -4.84 15.65 -3.55
CA GLY A 17 -4.56 16.42 -4.76
C GLY A 17 -4.18 15.49 -5.91
N ASP A 18 -3.07 15.79 -6.57
CA ASP A 18 -2.56 15.00 -7.70
C ASP A 18 -1.60 13.88 -7.27
N GLU A 19 -1.38 13.67 -5.97
CA GLU A 19 -0.42 12.70 -5.46
C GLU A 19 -1.09 11.55 -4.72
N TRP A 20 -0.48 10.37 -4.82
CA TRP A 20 -0.78 9.23 -3.96
C TRP A 20 0.06 9.32 -2.68
N ARG A 21 -0.59 9.17 -1.52
CA ARG A 21 0.08 9.13 -0.22
C ARG A 21 -0.11 7.80 0.47
N LEU A 22 0.97 7.32 1.08
CA LEU A 22 1.01 6.07 1.82
C LEU A 22 0.84 6.29 3.32
N PHE A 23 0.21 5.31 3.96
CA PHE A 23 0.00 5.26 5.40
C PHE A 23 0.27 3.85 5.89
N ARG A 24 0.98 3.70 7.01
CA ARG A 24 0.93 2.45 7.78
C ARG A 24 -0.41 2.38 8.48
N VAL A 25 -1.08 1.24 8.34
CA VAL A 25 -2.41 1.01 8.92
C VAL A 25 -2.32 0.02 10.06
N THR A 26 -3.00 0.32 11.16
CA THR A 26 -3.19 -0.62 12.28
C THR A 26 -4.69 -0.85 12.47
N LEU A 27 -5.09 -2.12 12.40
CA LEU A 27 -6.45 -2.58 12.65
C LEU A 27 -6.45 -3.50 13.88
N PRO A 28 -7.53 -3.51 14.69
CA PRO A 28 -8.82 -2.81 14.47
C PRO A 28 -8.85 -1.34 14.90
N GLU A 29 -7.78 -0.80 15.51
CA GLU A 29 -7.76 0.54 16.10
C GLU A 29 -7.90 1.70 15.10
N ARG A 30 -7.88 1.41 13.78
CA ARG A 30 -7.98 2.37 12.67
C ARG A 30 -7.00 3.55 12.85
N LYS A 31 -5.76 3.24 13.21
CA LYS A 31 -4.66 4.21 13.25
C LYS A 31 -3.97 4.25 11.90
N TYR A 32 -3.71 5.47 11.42
CA TYR A 32 -3.08 5.72 10.13
C TYR A 32 -1.89 6.66 10.33
N ALA A 33 -0.68 6.14 10.14
CA ALA A 33 0.55 6.93 10.24
C ALA A 33 1.11 7.16 8.83
N PRO A 34 1.33 8.41 8.38
CA PRO A 34 1.95 8.67 7.09
C PRO A 34 3.28 7.93 6.92
N SER A 35 3.51 7.36 5.73
CA SER A 35 4.80 6.82 5.31
C SER A 35 5.27 7.61 4.10
N TYR A 36 6.52 8.07 4.16
CA TYR A 36 7.18 8.86 3.12
C TYR A 36 8.33 8.11 2.47
N ASP A 37 8.48 6.82 2.81
CA ASP A 37 9.61 6.01 2.39
C ASP A 37 9.53 5.66 0.91
N ILE A 38 8.31 5.63 0.36
CA ILE A 38 8.00 5.30 -1.03
C ILE A 38 7.07 6.36 -1.61
N VAL A 39 7.35 6.75 -2.86
CA VAL A 39 6.51 7.64 -3.67
C VAL A 39 5.79 6.79 -4.73
N LEU A 40 4.49 7.02 -4.89
CA LEU A 40 3.70 6.44 -5.96
C LEU A 40 3.58 7.46 -7.11
N PRO A 41 3.78 7.04 -8.37
CA PRO A 41 3.59 7.90 -9.53
C PRO A 41 2.18 8.50 -9.58
N ALA A 42 2.07 9.78 -9.88
CA ALA A 42 0.79 10.49 -9.91
C ALA A 42 -0.18 9.97 -11.00
N ASP A 43 0.34 9.37 -12.06
CA ASP A 43 -0.41 8.80 -13.18
C ASP A 43 -0.87 7.35 -12.93
N LEU A 44 -0.44 6.73 -11.83
CA LEU A 44 -0.81 5.35 -11.48
C LEU A 44 -2.32 5.24 -11.24
N ARG A 45 -2.97 4.32 -11.96
CA ARG A 45 -4.40 4.01 -11.78
C ARG A 45 -4.63 3.16 -10.54
N GLU A 46 -5.84 3.18 -10.00
CA GLU A 46 -6.16 2.45 -8.76
C GLU A 46 -5.91 0.94 -8.87
N GLU A 47 -6.22 0.35 -10.03
CA GLU A 47 -6.00 -1.06 -10.32
C GLU A 47 -4.52 -1.45 -10.43
N GLU A 48 -3.63 -0.49 -10.68
CA GLU A 48 -2.18 -0.72 -10.83
C GLU A 48 -1.43 -0.64 -9.49
N ILE A 49 -2.06 -0.07 -8.46
CA ILE A 49 -1.43 0.16 -7.15
C ILE A 49 -0.95 -1.14 -6.50
N ALA A 50 -1.74 -2.21 -6.56
CA ALA A 50 -1.35 -3.48 -5.96
C ALA A 50 -0.08 -4.06 -6.60
N GLY A 51 0.01 -4.02 -7.92
CA GLY A 51 1.19 -4.48 -8.67
C GLY A 51 2.41 -3.62 -8.34
N TYR A 52 2.26 -2.30 -8.37
CA TYR A 52 3.33 -1.37 -8.02
C TYR A 52 3.85 -1.59 -6.59
N LEU A 53 2.95 -1.77 -5.61
CA LEU A 53 3.34 -2.09 -4.24
C LEU A 53 4.06 -3.44 -4.15
N GLY A 54 3.64 -4.44 -4.94
CA GLY A 54 4.31 -5.73 -5.04
C GLY A 54 5.74 -5.62 -5.56
N ASP A 55 5.95 -4.82 -6.60
CA ASP A 55 7.26 -4.61 -7.21
C ASP A 55 8.21 -3.85 -6.26
N ILE A 56 7.72 -2.77 -5.65
CA ILE A 56 8.53 -1.92 -4.75
C ILE A 56 8.87 -2.63 -3.44
N TYR A 57 7.94 -3.41 -2.89
CA TYR A 57 8.15 -4.13 -1.63
C TYR A 57 8.56 -5.59 -1.83
N HIS A 58 8.99 -5.99 -3.02
CA HIS A 58 9.23 -7.40 -3.36
C HIS A 58 10.15 -8.14 -2.38
N GLU A 59 11.13 -7.45 -1.80
CA GLU A 59 12.03 -8.02 -0.79
C GLU A 59 11.33 -8.50 0.49
N ALA A 60 10.11 -8.02 0.77
CA ALA A 60 9.30 -8.45 1.90
C ALA A 60 8.45 -9.70 1.60
N ALA A 61 8.42 -10.16 0.34
CA ALA A 61 7.68 -11.36 -0.04
C ALA A 61 8.30 -12.60 0.61
N THR A 62 7.43 -13.49 1.11
CA THR A 62 7.85 -14.78 1.67
C THR A 62 6.95 -15.89 1.14
N PRO A 63 7.34 -17.18 1.22
CA PRO A 63 6.47 -18.27 0.78
C PRO A 63 5.10 -18.28 1.49
N GLN A 64 5.00 -17.78 2.73
CA GLN A 64 3.74 -17.70 3.46
C GLN A 64 2.92 -16.44 3.12
N ARG A 65 3.55 -15.43 2.51
CA ARG A 65 2.95 -14.14 2.18
C ARG A 65 3.49 -13.69 0.82
N PRO A 66 3.09 -14.35 -0.28
CA PRO A 66 3.70 -14.13 -1.59
C PRO A 66 3.04 -13.00 -2.39
N ASP A 67 1.88 -12.51 -1.94
CA ASP A 67 1.04 -11.61 -2.74
C ASP A 67 0.75 -10.28 -2.05
N VAL A 68 0.40 -9.29 -2.89
CA VAL A 68 -0.18 -8.02 -2.49
C VAL A 68 -1.62 -7.96 -2.98
N PHE A 69 -2.56 -7.63 -2.09
CA PHE A 69 -3.98 -7.57 -2.44
C PHE A 69 -4.71 -6.48 -1.66
N ARG A 70 -5.79 -5.96 -2.27
CA ARG A 70 -6.66 -4.96 -1.64
C ARG A 70 -7.55 -5.61 -0.58
N VAL A 71 -7.66 -4.96 0.58
CA VAL A 71 -8.46 -5.35 1.74
C VAL A 71 -9.71 -4.46 1.86
N GLU A 72 -9.58 -3.16 1.60
CA GLU A 72 -10.65 -2.15 1.62
C GLU A 72 -10.49 -1.16 0.44
#